data_AF-A0A7W1JLI4-F1
#
_entry.id   AF-A0A7W1JLI4-F1
#
_cell.length_a   1.000
_cell.length_b   1.000
_cell.length_c   1.000
_cell.angle_alpha   90.00
_cell.angle_beta   90.00
_cell.angle_gamma   90.00
#
_symmetry.space_group_name_H-M   'P 1'
#
loop_
_entity.id
_entity.type
_entity.pdbx_description
1 polymer ?
#
loop_
_entity_poly.entity_id
_entity_poly.type
_entity_poly.pdbx_seq_one_letter_code
_entity_poly.pdbx_strand_id
1 'polypeptide(L)'
;MRSSTAVLYDVTFSDTEVAVGERFTVSGTVRIMRSWPEHTVGPPETGFLSVIAPGPVVAVERREMNGVVTPQAVYIEKGATYDFRLDLVARRAGSWHVHPSFAVEGVGTLVGRGEWVAIADGEYTPTATALDGGTIDLSTVGLGRVVTWHLLGAALAVGWLAYWLRRPLLARLGAV
;
A
#
# COMPACT_ATOMS: atom_id res chain seq x y z
N MET A 1 -0.38 20.05 -13.74
CA MET A 1 -0.38 19.21 -12.51
C MET A 1 0.85 18.31 -12.45
N ARG A 2 1.01 17.29 -13.31
CA ARG A 2 2.15 16.34 -13.25
C ARG A 2 3.54 17.00 -13.29
N SER A 3 3.76 17.96 -14.19
CA SER A 3 5.05 18.66 -14.34
C SER A 3 5.20 19.89 -13.43
N SER A 4 4.15 20.25 -12.67
CA SER A 4 4.12 21.47 -11.85
C SER A 4 4.01 21.18 -10.34
N THR A 5 3.94 19.91 -9.93
CA THR A 5 3.76 19.52 -8.51
C THR A 5 4.98 18.78 -7.99
N ALA A 6 5.06 17.46 -8.13
CA ALA A 6 6.29 16.70 -7.90
C ALA A 6 6.63 15.82 -9.09
N VAL A 7 7.93 15.67 -9.34
CA VAL A 7 8.46 14.85 -10.43
C VAL A 7 9.45 13.86 -9.86
N LEU A 8 9.27 12.59 -10.20
CA LEU A 8 10.24 11.53 -9.94
C LEU A 8 11.11 11.37 -11.18
N TYR A 9 12.43 11.40 -11.01
CA TYR A 9 13.42 11.29 -12.08
C TYR A 9 14.64 10.50 -11.60
N ASP A 10 15.55 10.20 -12.53
CA ASP A 10 16.72 9.34 -12.30
C ASP A 10 16.36 7.99 -11.66
N VAL A 11 15.17 7.49 -12.00
CA VAL A 11 14.67 6.22 -11.48
C VAL A 11 15.54 5.09 -12.00
N THR A 12 15.94 4.15 -11.15
CA THR A 12 16.65 2.93 -11.51
C THR A 12 16.03 1.73 -10.81
N PHE A 13 16.05 0.60 -11.49
CA PHE A 13 15.64 -0.69 -10.97
C PHE A 13 16.91 -1.52 -10.85
N SER A 14 17.17 -2.11 -9.69
CA SER A 14 18.36 -2.95 -9.51
C SER A 14 18.27 -4.24 -10.32
N ASP A 15 17.05 -4.72 -10.55
CA ASP A 15 16.75 -5.89 -11.36
C ASP A 15 15.37 -5.75 -12.01
N THR A 16 15.18 -6.40 -13.14
CA THR A 16 13.93 -6.48 -13.90
C THR A 16 13.50 -7.93 -14.14
N GLU A 17 14.31 -8.92 -13.76
CA GLU A 17 13.98 -10.34 -13.85
C GLU A 17 14.25 -11.00 -12.48
N VAL A 18 13.19 -11.38 -11.78
CA VAL A 18 13.27 -11.91 -10.41
C VAL A 18 12.33 -13.09 -10.22
N ALA A 19 12.58 -13.97 -9.25
CA ALA A 19 11.62 -14.99 -8.84
C ALA A 19 10.74 -14.50 -7.68
N VAL A 20 9.55 -15.09 -7.51
CA VAL A 20 8.73 -14.85 -6.31
C VAL A 20 9.57 -15.17 -5.05
N GLY A 21 9.58 -14.24 -4.09
CA GLY A 21 10.40 -14.30 -2.88
C GLY A 21 11.71 -13.50 -2.96
N GLU A 22 12.17 -13.17 -4.17
CA GLU A 22 13.40 -12.41 -4.36
C GLU A 22 13.19 -10.90 -4.18
N ARG A 23 14.28 -10.23 -3.77
CA ARG A 23 14.32 -8.80 -3.48
C ARG A 23 14.92 -8.04 -4.64
N PHE A 24 14.34 -6.89 -4.93
CA PHE A 24 14.91 -5.89 -5.81
C PHE A 24 14.62 -4.50 -5.28
N THR A 25 15.37 -3.51 -5.76
CA THR A 25 15.28 -2.13 -5.30
C THR A 25 14.88 -1.22 -6.44
N VAL A 26 14.04 -0.25 -6.13
CA VAL A 26 13.79 0.92 -6.97
C VAL A 26 14.30 2.16 -6.26
N SER A 27 15.20 2.90 -6.89
CA SER A 27 15.73 4.17 -6.36
C SER A 27 15.60 5.28 -7.38
N GLY A 28 15.76 6.52 -6.92
CA GLY A 28 15.76 7.71 -7.77
C GLY A 28 15.60 8.95 -6.93
N THR A 29 15.11 10.02 -7.54
CA THR A 29 14.96 11.31 -6.87
C THR A 29 13.56 11.87 -7.10
N VAL A 30 12.98 12.49 -6.07
CA VAL A 30 11.73 13.26 -6.15
C VAL A 30 12.02 14.74 -5.93
N ARG A 31 11.59 15.57 -6.88
CA ARG A 31 11.64 17.03 -6.79
C ARG A 31 10.25 17.57 -6.50
N ILE A 32 10.11 18.34 -5.43
CA ILE A 32 8.92 19.17 -5.22
C ILE A 32 9.14 20.47 -5.99
N MET A 33 8.25 20.79 -6.92
CA MET A 33 8.43 21.90 -7.85
C MET A 33 8.37 23.24 -7.14
N ARG A 34 9.29 24.15 -7.49
CA ARG A 34 9.20 25.56 -7.10
C ARG A 34 7.99 26.27 -7.71
N SER A 35 7.52 25.77 -8.86
CA SER A 35 6.34 26.26 -9.58
C SER A 35 5.03 25.65 -9.08
N TRP A 36 4.98 25.20 -7.82
CA TRP A 36 3.79 24.61 -7.21
C TRP A 36 2.53 25.47 -7.43
N PRO A 37 1.42 24.91 -7.93
CA PRO A 37 0.23 25.67 -8.30
C PRO A 37 -0.64 25.99 -7.08
N GLU A 38 -0.16 26.90 -6.23
CA GLU A 38 -0.79 27.32 -4.97
C GLU A 38 -2.22 27.86 -5.13
N HIS A 39 -2.58 28.31 -6.32
CA HIS A 39 -3.93 28.81 -6.63
C HIS A 39 -4.96 27.70 -6.85
N THR A 40 -4.55 26.44 -6.97
CA THR A 40 -5.46 25.30 -7.24
C THR A 40 -5.31 24.17 -6.20
N VAL A 41 -4.16 24.05 -5.57
CA VAL A 41 -3.87 23.01 -4.57
C VAL A 41 -3.18 23.63 -3.36
N GLY A 42 -3.45 23.08 -2.18
CA GLY A 42 -2.79 23.50 -0.95
C GLY A 42 -1.26 23.37 -1.02
N PRO A 43 -0.52 24.03 -0.11
CA PRO A 43 0.93 23.90 -0.06
C PRO A 43 1.36 22.43 0.14
N PRO A 44 2.49 22.02 -0.45
CA PRO A 44 3.00 20.67 -0.24
C PRO A 44 3.60 20.57 1.17
N GLU A 45 2.87 19.96 2.09
CA GLU A 45 3.31 19.76 3.48
C GLU A 45 3.66 18.30 3.73
N THR A 46 2.83 17.38 3.23
CA THR A 46 2.92 15.96 3.54
C THR A 46 3.00 15.12 2.25
N GLY A 47 3.95 14.20 2.20
CA GLY A 47 4.12 13.25 1.10
C GLY A 47 4.28 11.80 1.56
N PHE A 48 4.00 10.84 0.68
CA PHE A 48 4.13 9.41 0.96
C PHE A 48 4.73 8.68 -0.23
N LEU A 49 5.85 7.99 0.00
CA LEU A 49 6.55 7.19 -0.99
C LEU A 49 5.95 5.78 -1.08
N SER A 50 5.64 5.31 -2.28
CA SER A 50 5.13 3.96 -2.48
C SER A 50 5.44 3.44 -3.88
N VAL A 51 4.91 2.26 -4.20
CA VAL A 51 4.93 1.67 -5.53
C VAL A 51 3.49 1.53 -6.05
N ILE A 52 3.29 1.69 -7.36
CA ILE A 52 2.07 1.35 -8.06
C ILE A 52 2.34 0.14 -8.95
N ALA A 53 1.53 -0.89 -8.77
CA ALA A 53 1.50 -2.11 -9.56
C ALA A 53 0.07 -2.70 -9.49
N PRO A 54 -0.32 -3.63 -10.39
CA PRO A 54 -1.67 -4.21 -10.39
C PRO A 54 -1.89 -5.18 -9.22
N GLY A 55 -2.32 -4.63 -8.09
CA GLY A 55 -2.45 -5.37 -6.82
C GLY A 55 -1.10 -5.59 -6.13
N PRO A 56 -1.04 -6.42 -5.07
CA PRO A 56 0.18 -6.65 -4.32
C PRO A 56 1.08 -7.69 -5.02
N VAL A 57 1.41 -7.47 -6.29
CA VAL A 57 2.35 -8.32 -7.07
C VAL A 57 3.79 -8.18 -6.58
N VAL A 58 4.08 -7.05 -5.92
CA VAL A 58 5.29 -6.78 -5.16
C VAL A 58 4.91 -6.27 -3.78
N ALA A 59 5.68 -6.63 -2.76
CA ALA A 59 5.52 -6.13 -1.39
C ALA A 59 6.62 -5.12 -1.08
N VAL A 60 6.27 -4.00 -0.45
CA VAL A 60 7.26 -3.01 -0.01
C VAL A 60 7.77 -3.40 1.38
N GLU A 61 9.04 -3.78 1.49
CA GLU A 61 9.67 -4.08 2.77
C GLU A 61 10.21 -2.82 3.44
N ARG A 62 10.84 -1.94 2.65
CA ARG A 62 11.45 -0.72 3.16
C ARG A 62 11.20 0.45 2.22
N ARG A 63 10.97 1.61 2.83
CA ARG A 63 10.89 2.92 2.19
C ARG A 63 11.92 3.79 2.86
N GLU A 64 12.66 4.53 2.05
CA GLU A 64 13.69 5.42 2.56
C GLU A 64 13.68 6.71 1.74
N MET A 65 13.82 7.84 2.42
CA MET A 65 14.05 9.15 1.81
C MET A 65 15.22 9.83 2.50
N ASN A 66 16.20 10.30 1.73
CA ASN A 66 17.44 10.93 2.21
C ASN A 66 18.14 10.12 3.32
N GLY A 67 18.23 8.80 3.19
CA GLY A 67 18.88 7.94 4.18
C GLY A 67 18.03 7.58 5.41
N VAL A 68 16.81 8.12 5.51
CA VAL A 68 15.91 7.91 6.66
C VAL A 68 14.77 6.98 6.27
N VAL A 69 14.50 5.97 7.08
CA VAL A 69 13.42 5.02 6.86
C VAL A 69 12.06 5.69 7.09
N THR A 70 11.19 5.61 6.09
CA THR A 70 9.92 6.37 6.01
C THR A 70 8.73 5.43 5.80
N PRO A 71 8.35 4.63 6.81
CA PRO A 71 7.20 3.74 6.71
C PRO A 71 5.88 4.53 6.70
N GLN A 72 5.92 5.79 7.15
CA GLN A 72 4.80 6.72 7.25
C GLN A 72 4.96 7.86 6.25
N ALA A 73 3.95 8.73 6.18
CA ALA A 73 4.08 9.98 5.46
C ALA A 73 5.18 10.87 6.07
N VAL A 74 5.77 11.71 5.24
CA VAL A 74 6.88 12.60 5.60
C VAL A 74 6.52 14.05 5.33
N TYR A 75 7.13 14.95 6.09
CA TYR A 75 7.09 16.36 5.77
C TYR A 75 7.97 16.65 4.54
N ILE A 76 7.43 17.45 3.64
CA ILE A 76 8.10 17.88 2.42
C ILE A 76 8.05 19.40 2.29
N GLU A 77 9.02 19.93 1.57
CA GLU A 77 9.14 21.37 1.35
C GLU A 77 9.06 21.70 -0.12
N LYS A 78 8.35 22.79 -0.43
CA LYS A 78 8.29 23.35 -1.78
C LYS A 78 9.70 23.68 -2.28
N GLY A 79 10.06 23.16 -3.45
CA GLY A 79 11.36 23.43 -4.05
C GLY A 79 12.50 22.59 -3.47
N ALA A 80 12.24 21.65 -2.58
CA ALA A 80 13.21 20.68 -2.11
C ALA A 80 13.31 19.46 -3.04
N THR A 81 14.40 18.72 -2.88
CA THR A 81 14.71 17.49 -3.61
C THR A 81 15.04 16.41 -2.58
N TYR A 82 14.51 15.21 -2.79
CA TYR A 82 14.74 14.07 -1.92
C TYR A 82 15.14 12.86 -2.74
N ASP A 83 16.23 12.21 -2.36
CA ASP A 83 16.57 10.89 -2.89
C ASP A 83 15.69 9.85 -2.20
N PHE A 84 15.24 8.86 -2.96
CA PHE A 84 14.40 7.81 -2.45
C PHE A 84 14.96 6.42 -2.78
N ARG A 85 14.63 5.46 -1.91
CA ARG A 85 14.89 4.03 -2.12
C ARG A 85 13.69 3.23 -1.62
N LEU A 86 13.27 2.27 -2.45
CA LEU A 86 12.22 1.31 -2.17
C LEU A 86 12.82 -0.09 -2.27
N ASP A 87 12.82 -0.84 -1.17
CA ASP A 87 13.16 -2.26 -1.19
C ASP A 87 11.88 -3.07 -1.30
N LEU A 88 11.81 -3.86 -2.38
CA LEU A 88 10.64 -4.60 -2.79
C LEU A 88 10.93 -6.10 -2.79
N VAL A 89 9.90 -6.91 -2.53
CA VAL A 89 9.93 -8.36 -2.70
C VAL A 89 8.90 -8.76 -3.74
N ALA A 90 9.30 -9.58 -4.70
CA ALA A 90 8.40 -10.17 -5.68
C ALA A 90 7.41 -11.14 -5.01
N ARG A 91 6.10 -11.01 -5.28
CA ARG A 91 5.04 -11.78 -4.62
C ARG A 91 4.18 -12.62 -5.56
N ARG A 92 4.00 -12.23 -6.81
CA ARG A 92 3.19 -12.99 -7.78
C ARG A 92 3.87 -13.08 -9.13
N ALA A 93 4.03 -14.31 -9.64
CA ALA A 93 4.58 -14.55 -10.97
C ALA A 93 3.78 -13.86 -12.07
N GLY A 94 4.47 -13.46 -13.14
CA GLY A 94 3.94 -12.71 -14.28
C GLY A 94 4.84 -11.54 -14.68
N SER A 95 4.46 -10.85 -15.76
CA SER A 95 5.13 -9.61 -16.19
C SER A 95 4.30 -8.41 -15.72
N TRP A 96 4.90 -7.53 -14.92
CA TRP A 96 4.20 -6.43 -14.27
C TRP A 96 4.88 -5.10 -14.55
N HIS A 97 4.09 -4.09 -14.91
CA HIS A 97 4.57 -2.72 -15.07
C HIS A 97 4.56 -2.00 -13.71
N VAL A 98 5.73 -1.83 -13.12
CA VAL A 98 5.92 -1.35 -11.75
C VAL A 98 6.41 0.09 -11.79
N HIS A 99 5.75 0.99 -11.06
CA HIS A 99 6.14 2.40 -10.96
C HIS A 99 6.48 2.80 -9.53
N PRO A 100 7.59 3.52 -9.26
CA PRO A 100 7.67 4.29 -8.04
C PRO A 100 6.61 5.40 -8.09
N SER A 101 6.07 5.73 -6.93
CA SER A 101 5.01 6.70 -6.78
C SER A 101 5.24 7.55 -5.55
N PHE A 102 4.79 8.80 -5.63
CA PHE A 102 4.86 9.74 -4.53
C PHE A 102 3.51 10.44 -4.42
N ALA A 103 2.77 10.12 -3.37
CA ALA A 103 1.52 10.80 -3.07
C ALA A 103 1.79 12.08 -2.31
N VAL A 104 1.11 13.16 -2.68
CA VAL A 104 1.12 14.42 -1.93
C VAL A 104 -0.29 14.73 -1.46
N GLU A 105 -0.42 15.11 -0.20
CA GLU A 105 -1.69 15.51 0.39
C GLU A 105 -2.35 16.61 -0.44
N GLY A 106 -3.66 16.48 -0.67
CA GLY A 106 -4.43 17.43 -1.49
C GLY A 106 -4.20 17.38 -3.01
N VAL A 107 -3.20 16.64 -3.50
CA VAL A 107 -2.90 16.49 -4.94
C VAL A 107 -3.19 15.08 -5.44
N GLY A 108 -2.96 14.08 -4.60
CA GLY A 108 -3.06 12.66 -4.97
C GLY A 108 -1.71 12.08 -5.38
N THR A 109 -1.76 10.98 -6.14
CA THR A 109 -0.56 10.17 -6.41
C THR A 109 0.13 10.56 -7.71
N LEU A 110 1.40 10.93 -7.59
CA LEU A 110 2.28 11.24 -8.71
C LEU A 110 3.11 9.99 -9.04
N VAL A 111 3.25 9.71 -10.33
CA VAL A 111 3.77 8.43 -10.81
C VAL A 111 5.06 8.68 -11.56
N GLY A 112 6.13 8.00 -11.14
CA GLY A 112 7.43 8.04 -11.81
C GLY A 112 7.49 7.13 -13.04
N ARG A 113 8.67 7.08 -13.67
CA ARG A 113 8.93 6.14 -14.77
C ARG A 113 8.71 4.71 -14.28
N GLY A 114 7.87 3.96 -14.98
CA GLY A 114 7.67 2.54 -14.71
C GLY A 114 8.63 1.69 -15.53
N GLU A 115 8.82 0.46 -15.09
CA GLU A 115 9.57 -0.56 -15.81
C GLU A 115 8.79 -1.88 -15.79
N TRP A 116 8.94 -2.68 -16.84
CA TRP A 116 8.40 -4.04 -16.84
C TRP A 116 9.34 -4.96 -16.05
N VAL A 117 8.79 -5.58 -15.00
CA VAL A 117 9.50 -6.57 -14.18
C VAL A 117 8.90 -7.95 -14.46
N ALA A 118 9.71 -8.86 -14.95
CA ALA A 118 9.36 -10.26 -15.14
C ALA A 118 9.58 -11.01 -13.82
N ILE A 119 8.49 -11.54 -13.27
CA ILE A 119 8.50 -12.33 -12.04
C ILE A 119 8.28 -13.81 -12.39
N ALA A 120 9.29 -14.64 -12.19
CA ALA A 120 9.21 -16.09 -12.34
C ALA A 120 8.51 -16.75 -11.13
N ASP A 121 8.10 -18.00 -11.28
CA ASP A 121 7.55 -18.80 -10.17
C ASP A 121 8.57 -18.97 -9.04
N GLY A 122 8.06 -19.08 -7.82
CA GLY A 122 8.86 -19.18 -6.60
C GLY A 122 7.97 -19.24 -5.36
N GLU A 123 8.58 -19.07 -4.18
CA GLU A 123 7.88 -19.12 -2.90
C GLU A 123 7.98 -17.77 -2.18
N TYR A 124 6.84 -17.25 -1.73
CA TYR A 124 6.78 -16.02 -0.95
C TYR A 124 6.32 -16.32 0.46
N THR A 125 7.25 -16.21 1.41
CA THR A 125 7.00 -16.43 2.84
C THR A 125 7.19 -15.11 3.60
N PRO A 126 6.12 -14.29 3.77
CA PRO A 126 6.26 -12.99 4.41
C PRO A 126 6.36 -13.14 5.92
N THR A 127 7.58 -13.24 6.44
CA THR A 127 7.82 -13.33 7.89
C THR A 127 8.28 -12.01 8.48
N ALA A 128 7.86 -11.70 9.69
CA ALA A 128 8.40 -10.61 10.51
C ALA A 128 8.80 -11.12 11.90
N THR A 129 9.85 -10.54 12.46
CA THR A 129 10.25 -10.80 13.85
C THR A 129 9.56 -9.80 14.76
N ALA A 130 8.82 -10.31 15.75
CA ALA A 130 8.19 -9.49 16.78
C ALA A 130 9.20 -9.04 17.85
N LEU A 131 8.79 -8.08 18.68
CA LEU A 131 9.64 -7.55 19.78
C LEU A 131 9.99 -8.61 20.83
N ASP A 132 9.19 -9.68 20.94
CA ASP A 132 9.45 -10.82 21.82
C ASP A 132 10.38 -11.88 21.19
N GLY A 133 10.89 -11.63 19.97
CA GLY A 133 11.75 -12.54 19.21
C GLY A 133 11.00 -13.63 18.44
N GLY A 134 9.67 -13.71 18.56
CA GLY A 134 8.85 -14.64 17.80
C GLY A 134 8.84 -14.33 16.31
N THR A 135 8.83 -15.37 15.46
CA THR A 135 8.61 -15.21 14.02
C THR A 135 7.12 -15.28 13.72
N ILE A 136 6.61 -14.27 13.01
CA ILE A 136 5.21 -14.13 12.61
C ILE A 136 5.12 -14.28 11.09
N ASP A 137 4.28 -15.19 10.62
CA ASP A 137 3.87 -15.25 9.22
C ASP A 137 2.75 -14.22 8.95
N LEU A 138 3.11 -13.15 8.24
CA LEU A 138 2.20 -12.05 7.89
C LEU A 138 1.09 -12.47 6.92
N SER A 139 1.20 -13.61 6.25
CA SER A 139 0.16 -14.09 5.34
C SER A 139 -1.08 -14.61 6.08
N THR A 140 -0.90 -15.08 7.31
CA THR A 140 -1.93 -15.80 8.07
C THR A 140 -2.16 -15.26 9.49
N VAL A 141 -1.26 -14.42 10.01
CA VAL A 141 -1.35 -13.88 11.37
C VAL A 141 -2.70 -13.21 11.64
N GLY A 142 -3.37 -13.65 12.71
CA GLY A 142 -4.66 -13.13 13.14
C GLY A 142 -5.87 -13.57 12.31
N LEU A 143 -5.68 -14.19 11.13
CA LEU A 143 -6.78 -14.56 10.23
C LEU A 143 -7.81 -15.47 10.92
N GLY A 144 -7.36 -16.54 11.59
CA GLY A 144 -8.26 -17.46 12.29
C GLY A 144 -9.05 -16.78 13.41
N ARG A 145 -8.42 -15.84 14.13
CA ARG A 145 -9.07 -15.07 15.20
C ARG A 145 -10.15 -14.15 14.63
N VAL A 146 -9.83 -13.43 13.56
CA VAL A 146 -10.77 -12.54 12.87
C VAL A 146 -11.96 -13.35 12.36
N VAL A 147 -11.72 -14.43 11.62
CA VAL A 147 -12.77 -15.30 11.07
C VAL A 147 -13.68 -15.82 12.18
N THR A 148 -13.11 -16.32 13.28
CA THR A 148 -13.87 -16.88 14.40
C THR A 148 -14.83 -15.84 14.98
N TRP A 149 -14.34 -14.65 15.32
CA TRP A 149 -15.20 -13.62 15.93
C TRP A 149 -16.27 -13.10 14.98
N HIS A 150 -15.97 -13.00 13.68
CA HIS A 150 -16.98 -12.62 12.69
C HIS A 150 -18.07 -13.68 12.56
N LEU A 151 -17.71 -14.97 12.56
CA LEU A 151 -18.68 -16.06 12.50
C LEU A 151 -19.55 -16.12 13.77
N LEU A 152 -18.97 -15.92 14.95
CA LEU A 152 -19.72 -15.84 16.20
C LEU A 152 -20.73 -14.67 16.20
N GLY A 153 -20.29 -13.48 15.77
CA GLY A 153 -21.15 -12.32 15.65
C GLY A 153 -22.27 -12.53 14.62
N ALA A 154 -21.94 -13.09 13.45
CA ALA A 154 -22.93 -13.41 12.42
C ALA A 154 -23.95 -14.45 12.91
N ALA A 155 -23.50 -15.50 13.61
CA ALA A 155 -24.37 -16.52 14.17
C ALA A 155 -25.32 -15.93 15.22
N LEU A 156 -24.84 -15.02 16.08
CA LEU A 156 -25.68 -14.32 17.04
C LEU A 156 -26.74 -13.46 16.34
N ALA A 157 -26.36 -12.70 15.33
CA ALA A 157 -27.27 -11.87 14.54
C ALA A 157 -28.34 -12.70 13.84
N VAL A 158 -27.94 -13.79 13.17
CA VAL A 158 -28.86 -14.73 12.51
C VAL A 158 -29.78 -15.40 13.52
N GLY A 159 -29.25 -15.82 14.68
CA GLY A 159 -30.04 -16.41 15.76
C GLY A 159 -31.10 -15.45 16.30
N TRP A 160 -30.72 -14.19 16.52
CA TRP A 160 -31.64 -13.15 16.98
C TRP A 160 -32.71 -12.81 15.95
N LEU A 161 -32.34 -12.69 14.68
CA LEU A 161 -33.28 -12.46 13.58
C LEU A 161 -34.28 -13.64 13.48
N ALA A 162 -33.79 -14.87 13.51
CA ALA A 162 -34.62 -16.07 13.47
C ALA A 162 -35.59 -16.16 14.67
N TYR A 163 -35.20 -15.67 15.84
CA TYR A 163 -36.08 -15.58 17.00
C TYR A 163 -37.28 -14.65 16.75
N TRP A 164 -37.06 -13.48 16.13
CA TRP A 164 -38.13 -12.53 15.83
C TRP A 164 -38.96 -12.90 14.61
N LEU A 165 -38.36 -13.45 13.55
CA LEU A 165 -39.07 -13.91 12.35
C LEU A 165 -40.08 -15.02 12.64
N ARG A 166 -39.86 -15.82 13.68
CA ARG A 166 -40.83 -16.83 14.14
C ARG A 166 -42.06 -16.23 14.83
N ARG A 167 -42.03 -14.95 15.19
CA ARG A 167 -43.17 -14.24 15.79
C ARG A 167 -43.93 -13.53 14.67
N PRO A 168 -45.25 -13.27 14.81
CA PRO A 168 -46.03 -12.61 13.78
C PRO A 168 -45.64 -11.14 13.69
N LEU A 169 -44.59 -10.84 12.92
CA LEU A 169 -44.08 -9.48 12.72
C LEU A 169 -45.04 -8.61 11.90
N LEU A 170 -45.74 -9.20 10.92
CA LEU A 170 -46.73 -8.51 10.09
C LEU A 170 -48.03 -8.21 10.86
N ALA A 171 -48.43 -9.05 11.81
CA ALA A 171 -49.59 -8.77 12.67
C ALA A 171 -49.37 -7.54 13.57
N ARG A 172 -48.11 -7.13 13.78
CA ARG A 172 -47.76 -5.89 14.50
C ARG A 172 -47.80 -4.64 13.62
N LEU A 173 -47.69 -4.80 12.29
CA LEU A 173 -47.83 -3.70 11.33
C LEU A 173 -49.28 -3.45 10.92
N GLY A 174 -50.15 -4.47 11.06
CA GLY A 174 -51.58 -4.41 10.77
C GLY A 174 -52.48 -4.37 12.01
N ALA A 175 -51.95 -4.00 13.18
CA ALA A 175 -52.79 -3.63 14.33
C ALA A 175 -53.43 -2.24 14.08
N VAL A 176 -54.38 -2.25 13.14
CA VAL A 176 -55.62 -1.45 13.15
C VAL A 176 -56.72 -2.40 13.62
#